data_AF-A0A382JWN8-F1
#
_entry.id   AF-A0A382JWN8-F1
#
_cell.length_a   1.000
_cell.length_b   1.000
_cell.length_c   1.000
_cell.angle_alpha   90.00
_cell.angle_beta   90.00
_cell.angle_gamma   90.00
#
_symmetry.space_group_name_H-M   'P 1'
#
loop_
_entity.id
_entity.type
_entity.pdbx_description
1 polymer ?
#
loop_
_entity_poly.entity_id
_entity_poly.type
_entity_poly.pdbx_seq_one_letter_code
_entity_poly.pdbx_strand_id
1 'polypeptide(L)' 'MSNIYKVNSLEDYKKQREKKEGLKNIFLERIDPKKSREETVEQLISALKKNGWKFKEEEK' A
#
# COMPACT_ATOMS: atom_id res chain seq x y z
N MET A 1 -11.21 12.15 18.44
CA MET A 1 -12.10 12.52 17.32
C MET A 1 -11.65 11.74 16.11
N SER A 2 -12.51 10.89 15.56
CA SER A 2 -12.20 10.12 14.34
C SER A 2 -12.13 11.11 13.18
N ASN A 3 -10.95 11.29 12.57
CA ASN A 3 -10.82 12.05 11.32
C ASN A 3 -11.45 11.23 10.20
N ILE A 4 -12.76 11.38 10.01
CA ILE A 4 -13.49 10.78 8.90
C ILE A 4 -13.11 11.58 7.65
N TYR A 5 -12.24 11.01 6.83
CA TYR A 5 -11.91 11.58 5.53
C TYR A 5 -13.13 11.47 4.62
N LYS A 6 -13.81 12.59 4.38
CA LYS A 6 -14.83 12.66 3.32
C LYS A 6 -14.09 12.58 1.99
N VAL A 7 -14.17 11.42 1.36
CA VAL A 7 -13.59 11.18 0.04
C VAL A 7 -14.70 10.87 -0.94
N ASN A 8 -14.68 11.55 -2.09
CA ASN A 8 -15.68 11.36 -3.14
C ASN A 8 -15.30 10.21 -4.09
N SER A 9 -14.01 9.86 -4.14
CA SER A 9 -13.49 8.76 -4.96
C SER A 9 -12.18 8.20 -4.40
N LEU A 10 -11.77 7.04 -4.91
CA LEU A 10 -10.52 6.38 -4.50
C LEU A 10 -9.27 7.18 -4.91
N GLU A 11 -9.36 7.88 -6.05
CA GLU A 11 -8.31 8.80 -6.52
C GLU A 11 -8.22 10.06 -5.64
N ASP A 12 -9.35 10.55 -5.16
CA ASP A 12 -9.39 11.67 -4.19
C ASP A 12 -8.73 11.27 -2.87
N TYR A 13 -9.00 10.05 -2.39
CA TYR A 13 -8.31 9.49 -1.22
C TYR A 13 -6.80 9.37 -1.43
N LYS A 14 -6.35 8.88 -2.60
CA LYS A 14 -4.92 8.85 -2.96
C LYS A 14 -4.30 10.24 -2.87
N LYS A 15 -4.86 11.22 -3.57
CA LYS A 15 -4.35 12.60 -3.62
C LYS A 15 -4.31 13.26 -2.23
N GLN A 16 -5.33 13.06 -1.40
CA GLN A 16 -5.34 13.59 -0.04
C GLN A 16 -4.22 12.99 0.82
N ARG A 17 -3.98 11.68 0.72
CA ARG A 17 -2.88 11.01 1.44
C ARG A 17 -1.52 11.44 0.93
N GLU A 18 -1.33 11.55 -0.39
CA GLU A 18 -0.09 12.04 -0.97
C GLU A 18 0.22 13.48 -0.55
N LYS A 19 -0.79 14.35 -0.51
CA LYS A 19 -0.64 15.74 -0.05
C LYS A 19 -0.30 15.84 1.43
N LYS A 20 -0.84 14.93 2.26
CA LYS A 20 -0.62 14.93 3.71
C LYS A 20 0.75 14.36 4.09
N GLU A 21 1.13 13.24 3.48
CA GLU A 21 2.35 12.51 3.82
C GLU A 21 3.55 12.97 2.97
N GLY A 22 3.33 13.71 1.88
CA GLY A 22 4.37 14.14 0.94
C GLY A 22 4.96 12.99 0.10
N LEU A 23 4.38 11.80 0.20
CA LEU A 23 4.86 10.56 -0.43
C LEU A 23 3.80 10.00 -1.36
N LYS A 24 4.22 9.48 -2.52
CA LYS A 24 3.31 8.80 -3.47
C LYS A 24 2.66 7.58 -2.81
N ASN A 25 1.38 7.38 -3.05
CA ASN A 25 0.63 6.31 -2.41
C ASN A 25 0.87 4.98 -3.14
N ILE A 26 1.73 4.16 -2.55
CA ILE A 26 2.19 2.87 -3.08
C ILE A 26 1.47 1.66 -2.48
N PHE A 27 0.67 1.87 -1.43
CA PHE A 27 0.02 0.80 -0.66
C PHE A 27 -1.47 0.58 -0.97
N LEU A 28 -2.07 1.39 -1.85
CA LEU A 28 -3.45 1.21 -2.30
C LEU A 28 -3.57 0.21 -3.46
N GLU A 29 -2.67 -0.78 -3.54
CA GLU A 29 -2.96 -1.96 -4.35
C GLU A 29 -4.11 -2.73 -3.67
N ARG A 30 -5.18 -3.00 -4.43
CA ARG A 30 -6.29 -3.80 -3.92
C ARG A 30 -5.76 -5.21 -3.63
N ILE A 31 -5.91 -5.62 -2.38
CA ILE A 31 -5.77 -7.02 -1.98
C ILE A 31 -7.14 -7.66 -2.19
N ASP A 32 -7.21 -8.66 -3.05
CA ASP A 32 -8.45 -9.39 -3.28
C ASP A 32 -8.75 -10.28 -2.06
N PRO A 33 -9.94 -10.18 -1.45
CA PRO A 33 -10.28 -10.98 -0.26
C PRO A 33 -10.42 -12.47 -0.55
N LYS A 34 -10.43 -12.87 -1.83
CA LYS A 34 -10.47 -14.28 -2.28
C LYS A 34 -9.10 -14.94 -2.33
N LYS A 35 -8.02 -14.17 -2.17
CA LYS A 35 -6.66 -14.70 -2.25
C LYS A 35 -6.26 -15.42 -0.97
N SER A 36 -5.39 -16.40 -1.09
CA SER A 36 -4.77 -17.04 0.07
C SER A 36 -3.88 -16.04 0.81
N ARG A 37 -3.56 -16.35 2.07
CA ARG A 37 -2.62 -15.57 2.88
C ARG A 37 -1.27 -15.46 2.18
N GLU A 38 -0.81 -16.54 1.55
CA GLU A 38 0.47 -16.63 0.85
C GLU A 38 0.48 -15.72 -0.39
N GLU A 39 -0.56 -15.79 -1.22
CA GLU A 39 -0.70 -14.93 -2.40
C GLU A 39 -0.74 -13.44 -2.04
N THR A 40 -1.37 -13.11 -0.90
CA THR A 40 -1.42 -11.74 -0.38
C THR A 40 -0.03 -11.26 0.03
N VAL A 41 0.75 -12.12 0.71
CA VAL A 41 2.12 -11.81 1.12
C VAL A 41 3.02 -11.62 -0.09
N GLU A 42 2.93 -12.47 -1.11
CA GLU A 42 3.70 -12.33 -2.36
C GLU A 42 3.37 -11.04 -3.11
N GLN A 43 2.09 -10.66 -3.13
CA GLN A 43 1.66 -9.40 -3.75
C GLN A 43 2.25 -8.19 -3.00
N LEU A 44 2.22 -8.21 -1.66
CA LEU A 44 2.84 -7.17 -0.83
C LEU A 44 4.36 -7.10 -1.04
N ILE A 45 5.05 -8.24 -1.04
CA ILE A 45 6.49 -8.32 -1.30
C ILE A 45 6.81 -7.73 -2.69
N SER A 46 6.00 -8.05 -3.69
CA SER A 46 6.17 -7.53 -5.06
C SER A 46 5.97 -6.03 -5.13
N ALA A 47 4.95 -5.49 -4.46
CA ALA A 47 4.70 -4.06 -4.36
C ALA A 47 5.86 -3.32 -3.68
N LEU A 48 6.39 -3.87 -2.58
CA LEU A 48 7.55 -3.31 -1.88
C LEU A 48 8.80 -3.29 -2.78
N LYS A 49 9.12 -4.41 -3.45
CA LYS A 49 10.25 -4.51 -4.38
C LYS A 49 10.16 -3.51 -5.54
N LYS A 50 8.98 -3.36 -6.17
CA LYS A 50 8.75 -2.38 -7.25
C LYS A 50 9.06 -0.94 -6.81
N ASN A 51 8.89 -0.65 -5.53
CA ASN A 51 9.16 0.66 -4.93
C ASN A 51 10.59 0.80 -4.39
N GLY A 52 11.50 -0.09 -4.77
CA GLY A 52 12.93 0.00 -4.45
C GLY A 52 13.30 -0.56 -3.09
N TRP A 53 12.37 -1.17 -2.35
CA TRP A 53 12.67 -1.81 -1.08
C TRP A 53 13.40 -3.13 -1.32
N LYS A 54 14.54 -3.29 -0.66
CA LYS A 54 15.27 -4.56 -0.59
C LYS A 54 14.99 -5.17 0.78
N PHE A 55 14.55 -6.41 0.79
CA PHE A 55 14.53 -7.17 2.03
C PHE A 55 15.97 -7.40 2.45
N LYS A 56 16.28 -7.16 3.73
CA LYS A 56 17.56 -7.56 4.28
C LYS A 56 17.59 -9.08 4.16
N GLU A 57 18.56 -9.63 3.42
CA GLU A 57 18.83 -11.06 3.50
C GLU A 57 19.13 -11.35 4.97
N GLU A 58 18.41 -12.29 5.58
CA GLU A 58 18.77 -12.77 6.91
C GLU A 58 20.21 -13.30 6.78
N GLU A 59 21.15 -12.65 7.46
CA GLU A 59 22.51 -13.16 7.63
C GLU A 59 22.36 -14.55 8.26
N LYS A 60 22.61 -15.59 7.44
CA LYS A 60 22.66 -16.98 7.88
C LYS A 60 23.88 -17.23 8.76
#